data_AF-A0A2D5ZDH0-F1
#
_entry.id   AF-A0A2D5ZDH0-F1
#
_cell.length_a   1.000
_cell.length_b   1.000
_cell.length_c   1.000
_cell.angle_alpha   90.00
_cell.angle_beta   90.00
_cell.angle_gamma   90.00
#
_symmetry.space_group_name_H-M   'P 1'
#
loop_
_entity.id
_entity.type
_entity.pdbx_description
1 polymer ?
#
loop_
_entity_poly.entity_id
_entity_poly.type
_entity_poly.pdbx_seq_one_letter_code
_entity_poly.pdbx_strand_id
1 'polypeptide(L)'
;MSRRIILADDHKIMRAGLRSLLEKQHDLQVIGEAEDGRTAVEMARDHAPDLVIMDIGMPGLNGIEATRQILSELPDVKVLALSMHSRAQFVGRMLEAGASGYLLKDSAYEELIDAIRAVCANRTFLSKGITGVVVEDYRRKLNASKSGVLEALTAREREILQLIAEGESTKQIAAQLHVSVKTVETHRQHIMEKLDIRNIAGLTKFAIQEGLTSLDE
;
A
#
# COMPACT_ATOMS: atom_id res chain seq x y z
N MET A 1 -33.33 0.51 2.70
CA MET A 1 -32.92 1.54 1.72
C MET A 1 -31.92 0.90 0.77
N SER A 2 -31.94 1.30 -0.50
CA SER A 2 -30.97 0.81 -1.49
C SER A 2 -29.62 1.49 -1.28
N ARG A 3 -28.51 0.75 -1.45
CA ARG A 3 -27.14 1.27 -1.37
C ARG A 3 -26.77 1.97 -2.66
N ARG A 4 -26.37 3.23 -2.56
CA ARG A 4 -25.99 4.10 -3.68
C ARG A 4 -24.54 3.88 -4.05
N ILE A 5 -24.31 3.47 -5.28
CA ILE A 5 -22.99 3.03 -5.78
C ILE A 5 -22.54 3.92 -6.94
N ILE A 6 -21.28 4.32 -6.93
CA ILE A 6 -20.57 4.85 -8.10
C ILE A 6 -19.63 3.78 -8.65
N LEU A 7 -19.62 3.61 -9.98
CA LEU A 7 -18.67 2.75 -10.69
C LEU A 7 -17.60 3.60 -11.38
N ALA A 8 -16.34 3.42 -11.02
CA ALA A 8 -15.21 4.10 -11.66
C ALA A 8 -14.28 3.07 -12.29
N ASP A 9 -14.24 3.01 -13.62
CA ASP A 9 -13.36 2.12 -14.40
C ASP A 9 -13.21 2.72 -15.81
N ASP A 10 -12.01 2.73 -16.40
CA ASP A 10 -11.79 3.25 -17.75
C ASP A 10 -12.29 2.29 -18.85
N HIS A 11 -12.54 1.02 -18.50
CA HIS A 11 -13.03 0.00 -19.42
C HIS A 11 -14.56 -0.04 -19.50
N LYS A 12 -15.12 0.50 -20.59
CA LYS A 12 -16.58 0.54 -20.83
C LYS A 12 -17.29 -0.82 -20.71
N ILE A 13 -16.68 -1.90 -21.22
CA ILE A 13 -17.26 -3.25 -21.16
C ILE A 13 -17.35 -3.73 -19.70
N MET A 14 -16.33 -3.44 -18.89
CA MET A 14 -16.31 -3.79 -17.48
C MET A 14 -17.43 -3.05 -16.74
N ARG A 15 -17.52 -1.72 -16.88
CA ARG A 15 -18.60 -0.94 -16.23
C ARG A 15 -19.99 -1.42 -16.59
N ALA A 16 -20.25 -1.67 -17.88
CA ALA A 16 -21.56 -2.16 -18.35
C ALA A 16 -21.93 -3.51 -17.73
N GLY A 17 -20.96 -4.43 -17.63
CA GLY A 17 -21.20 -5.74 -17.04
C GLY A 17 -21.39 -5.71 -15.52
N LEU A 18 -20.59 -4.90 -14.80
CA LEU A 18 -20.78 -4.68 -13.36
C LEU A 18 -22.12 -4.01 -13.08
N ARG A 19 -22.49 -2.97 -13.83
CA ARG A 19 -23.81 -2.33 -13.75
C ARG A 19 -24.93 -3.37 -13.90
N SER A 20 -24.86 -4.20 -14.95
CA SER A 20 -25.86 -5.24 -15.18
C SER A 20 -25.96 -6.25 -14.03
N LEU A 21 -24.84 -6.57 -13.37
CA LEU A 21 -24.82 -7.43 -12.19
C LEU A 21 -25.49 -6.76 -10.98
N LEU A 22 -25.22 -5.47 -10.76
CA LEU A 22 -25.74 -4.68 -9.65
C LEU A 22 -27.24 -4.39 -9.79
N GLU A 23 -27.71 -4.05 -11.00
CA GLU A 23 -29.12 -3.72 -11.28
C GLU A 23 -30.06 -4.94 -11.12
N LYS A 24 -29.52 -6.16 -11.09
CA LYS A 24 -30.28 -7.36 -10.71
C LYS A 24 -30.59 -7.44 -9.21
N GLN A 25 -29.92 -6.65 -8.39
CA GLN A 25 -30.12 -6.60 -6.94
C GLN A 25 -31.06 -5.43 -6.58
N HIS A 26 -32.15 -5.73 -5.90
CA HIS A 26 -33.17 -4.73 -5.53
C HIS A 26 -32.68 -3.75 -4.44
N ASP A 27 -31.63 -4.11 -3.71
CA ASP A 27 -31.04 -3.36 -2.62
C ASP A 27 -29.79 -2.56 -3.01
N LEU A 28 -29.39 -2.59 -4.29
CA LEU A 28 -28.24 -1.84 -4.82
C LEU A 28 -28.69 -0.91 -5.95
N GLN A 29 -28.09 0.28 -6.04
CA GLN A 29 -28.40 1.26 -7.09
C GLN A 29 -27.13 1.92 -7.58
N VAL A 30 -26.83 1.77 -8.88
CA VAL A 30 -25.76 2.54 -9.53
C VAL A 30 -26.26 3.95 -9.83
N ILE A 31 -25.75 4.92 -9.09
CA ILE A 31 -26.13 6.34 -9.22
C ILE A 31 -25.22 7.12 -10.17
N GLY A 32 -24.12 6.51 -10.61
CA GLY A 32 -23.15 7.19 -11.46
C GLY A 32 -22.03 6.29 -11.97
N GLU A 33 -21.45 6.69 -13.10
CA GLU A 33 -20.27 6.06 -13.71
C GLU A 33 -19.22 7.11 -14.00
N ALA A 34 -17.96 6.78 -13.73
CA ALA A 34 -16.79 7.58 -14.06
C ALA A 34 -15.81 6.76 -14.91
N GLU A 35 -15.13 7.42 -15.84
CA GLU A 35 -14.10 6.81 -16.70
C GLU A 35 -12.67 7.17 -16.24
N ASP A 36 -12.55 8.07 -15.26
CA ASP A 36 -11.29 8.52 -14.69
C ASP A 36 -11.45 8.89 -13.20
N GLY A 37 -10.33 8.96 -12.47
CA GLY A 37 -10.37 9.23 -11.04
C GLY A 37 -10.81 10.64 -10.65
N ARG A 38 -10.64 11.66 -11.50
CA ARG A 38 -11.09 13.03 -11.19
C ARG A 38 -12.60 13.10 -11.23
N THR A 39 -13.19 12.56 -12.29
CA THR A 39 -14.64 12.43 -12.42
C THR A 39 -15.22 11.62 -11.24
N ALA A 40 -14.55 10.55 -10.82
CA ALA A 40 -14.99 9.77 -9.66
C ALA A 40 -14.98 10.56 -8.34
N VAL A 41 -13.95 11.40 -8.11
CA VAL A 41 -13.86 12.29 -6.93
C VAL A 41 -14.97 13.34 -6.97
N GLU A 42 -15.17 14.01 -8.10
CA GLU A 42 -16.20 15.03 -8.28
C GLU A 42 -17.61 14.45 -8.04
N MET A 43 -17.92 13.31 -8.66
CA MET A 43 -19.21 12.65 -8.46
C MET A 43 -19.42 12.16 -7.02
N ALA A 44 -18.35 11.69 -6.35
CA ALA A 44 -18.44 11.32 -4.94
C ALA A 44 -18.78 12.54 -4.07
N ARG A 45 -18.16 13.68 -4.34
CA ARG A 45 -18.44 14.95 -3.65
C ARG A 45 -19.87 15.42 -3.86
N ASP A 46 -20.36 15.39 -5.10
CA ASP A 46 -21.69 15.89 -5.44
C ASP A 46 -22.82 14.99 -4.96
N HIS A 47 -22.55 13.68 -4.85
CA HIS A 47 -23.60 12.71 -4.57
C HIS A 47 -23.50 12.04 -3.21
N ALA A 48 -22.35 12.04 -2.53
CA ALA A 48 -22.11 11.32 -1.28
C ALA A 48 -22.66 9.87 -1.33
N PRO A 49 -22.07 8.99 -2.16
CA PRO A 49 -22.52 7.60 -2.29
C PRO A 49 -22.26 6.79 -1.03
N ASP A 50 -22.93 5.64 -0.88
CA ASP A 50 -22.59 4.69 0.18
C ASP A 50 -21.30 3.93 -0.14
N LEU A 51 -21.05 3.69 -1.43
CA LEU A 51 -19.91 2.89 -1.90
C LEU A 51 -19.41 3.40 -3.27
N VAL A 52 -18.10 3.42 -3.46
CA VAL A 52 -17.45 3.57 -4.77
C VAL A 52 -16.71 2.28 -5.11
N ILE A 53 -17.00 1.72 -6.28
CA ILE A 53 -16.19 0.66 -6.87
C ILE A 53 -15.15 1.35 -7.75
N MET A 54 -13.88 1.19 -7.39
CA MET A 54 -12.79 2.03 -7.90
C MET A 54 -11.75 1.18 -8.61
N ASP A 55 -11.60 1.35 -9.93
CA ASP A 55 -10.47 0.79 -10.66
C ASP A 55 -9.18 1.53 -10.33
N ILE A 56 -8.10 0.77 -10.14
CA ILE A 56 -6.77 1.32 -9.89
C ILE A 56 -6.15 1.89 -11.17
N GLY A 57 -6.40 1.25 -12.31
CA GLY A 57 -5.69 1.48 -13.58
C GLY A 57 -6.12 2.70 -14.39
N MET A 58 -6.93 3.60 -13.83
CA MET A 58 -7.53 4.70 -14.59
C MET A 58 -6.54 5.80 -15.02
N PRO A 59 -6.74 6.42 -16.20
CA PRO A 59 -5.92 7.52 -16.69
C PRO A 59 -6.15 8.82 -15.88
N GLY A 60 -5.17 9.74 -15.96
CA GLY A 60 -5.23 11.01 -15.24
C GLY A 60 -4.97 10.83 -13.75
N LEU A 61 -6.02 10.79 -12.93
CA LEU A 61 -5.92 10.49 -11.51
C LEU A 61 -6.16 8.99 -11.29
N ASN A 62 -5.12 8.28 -10.85
CA ASN A 62 -5.25 6.84 -10.59
C ASN A 62 -6.20 6.56 -9.41
N GLY A 63 -6.74 5.34 -9.36
CA GLY A 63 -7.74 4.97 -8.36
C GLY A 63 -7.26 5.01 -6.90
N ILE A 64 -5.96 4.82 -6.65
CA ILE A 64 -5.39 4.91 -5.30
C ILE A 64 -5.44 6.36 -4.81
N GLU A 65 -5.05 7.31 -5.66
CA GLU A 65 -5.08 8.73 -5.33
C GLU A 65 -6.52 9.25 -5.23
N ALA A 66 -7.39 8.83 -6.16
CA ALA A 66 -8.82 9.17 -6.11
C ALA A 66 -9.46 8.67 -4.80
N THR A 67 -9.13 7.46 -4.37
CA THR A 67 -9.58 6.90 -3.09
C THR A 67 -9.15 7.75 -1.91
N ARG A 68 -7.88 8.17 -1.87
CA ARG A 68 -7.36 9.01 -0.79
C ARG A 68 -8.11 10.34 -0.71
N GLN A 69 -8.36 10.98 -1.86
CA GLN A 69 -9.09 12.25 -1.91
C GLN A 69 -10.55 12.09 -1.46
N ILE A 70 -11.25 11.08 -1.99
CA ILE A 70 -12.64 10.79 -1.62
C ILE A 70 -12.74 10.58 -0.10
N LEU A 71 -11.88 9.75 0.48
CA LEU A 71 -11.97 9.42 1.91
C LEU A 71 -11.48 10.55 2.83
N SER A 72 -10.61 11.45 2.34
CA SER A 72 -10.24 12.65 3.09
C SER A 72 -11.40 13.65 3.22
N GLU A 73 -12.28 13.71 2.22
CA GLU A 73 -13.43 14.63 2.19
C GLU A 73 -14.71 13.97 2.75
N LEU A 74 -14.85 12.66 2.54
CA LEU A 74 -16.04 11.88 2.82
C LEU A 74 -15.67 10.57 3.55
N PRO A 75 -15.34 10.62 4.84
CA PRO A 75 -14.82 9.46 5.59
C PRO A 75 -15.82 8.31 5.75
N ASP A 76 -17.12 8.58 5.59
CA ASP A 76 -18.18 7.58 5.69
C ASP A 76 -18.35 6.75 4.40
N VAL A 77 -17.90 7.27 3.26
CA VAL A 77 -17.94 6.58 1.97
C VAL A 77 -17.08 5.32 2.06
N LYS A 78 -17.58 4.21 1.52
CA LYS A 78 -16.78 2.99 1.41
C LYS A 78 -16.18 2.87 0.02
N VAL A 79 -14.93 2.45 -0.07
CA VAL A 79 -14.27 2.19 -1.35
C VAL A 79 -13.94 0.71 -1.49
N LEU A 80 -14.44 0.08 -2.55
CA LEU A 80 -14.07 -1.28 -2.96
C LEU A 80 -13.17 -1.18 -4.19
N ALA A 81 -11.90 -1.55 -4.02
CA ALA A 81 -10.95 -1.53 -5.13
C ALA A 81 -11.25 -2.65 -6.12
N LEU A 82 -11.08 -2.34 -7.41
CA LEU A 82 -11.15 -3.28 -8.51
C LEU A 82 -9.83 -3.21 -9.28
N SER A 83 -9.18 -4.34 -9.57
CA SER A 83 -7.90 -4.30 -10.29
C SER A 83 -7.56 -5.61 -10.99
N MET A 84 -6.78 -5.52 -12.08
CA MET A 84 -6.12 -6.70 -12.67
C MET A 84 -4.86 -7.13 -11.91
N HIS A 85 -4.39 -6.34 -10.94
CA HIS A 85 -3.15 -6.62 -10.24
C HIS A 85 -3.39 -7.36 -8.92
N SER A 86 -2.75 -8.51 -8.76
CA SER A 86 -2.75 -9.28 -7.50
C SER A 86 -1.50 -9.05 -6.63
N ARG A 87 -0.57 -8.19 -7.08
CA ARG A 87 0.71 -7.96 -6.38
C ARG A 87 0.49 -7.20 -5.06
N ALA A 88 1.12 -7.70 -3.99
CA ALA A 88 1.02 -7.14 -2.62
C ALA A 88 1.23 -5.63 -2.55
N GLN A 89 2.14 -5.07 -3.35
CA GLN A 89 2.43 -3.64 -3.38
C GLN A 89 1.22 -2.75 -3.74
N PHE A 90 0.36 -3.20 -4.67
CA PHE A 90 -0.82 -2.41 -5.07
C PHE A 90 -1.93 -2.56 -4.06
N VAL A 91 -2.12 -3.78 -3.56
CA VAL A 91 -3.10 -4.07 -2.51
C VAL A 91 -2.77 -3.26 -1.26
N GLY A 92 -1.49 -3.26 -0.82
CA GLY A 92 -1.01 -2.47 0.31
C GLY A 92 -1.29 -0.98 0.14
N ARG A 93 -0.86 -0.38 -0.98
CA ARG A 93 -1.09 1.05 -1.25
C ARG A 93 -2.57 1.43 -1.29
N MET A 94 -3.43 0.55 -1.80
CA MET A 94 -4.87 0.79 -1.87
C MET A 94 -5.52 0.70 -0.48
N LEU A 95 -5.11 -0.27 0.34
CA LEU A 95 -5.55 -0.38 1.74
C LEU A 95 -5.04 0.79 2.59
N GLU A 96 -3.79 1.21 2.40
CA GLU A 96 -3.20 2.41 3.03
C GLU A 96 -3.95 3.69 2.64
N ALA A 97 -4.49 3.75 1.42
CA ALA A 97 -5.35 4.86 1.00
C ALA A 97 -6.74 4.85 1.66
N GLY A 98 -7.08 3.81 2.43
CA GLY A 98 -8.32 3.69 3.18
C GLY A 98 -9.39 2.81 2.52
N ALA A 99 -9.07 2.10 1.43
CA ALA A 99 -10.03 1.22 0.79
C ALA A 99 -10.55 0.15 1.77
N SER A 100 -11.87 -0.05 1.76
CA SER A 100 -12.56 -1.04 2.60
C SER A 100 -12.46 -2.46 2.04
N GLY A 101 -12.03 -2.63 0.79
CA GLY A 101 -11.78 -3.96 0.23
C GLY A 101 -11.05 -3.92 -1.09
N TYR A 102 -10.66 -5.10 -1.57
CA TYR A 102 -9.96 -5.27 -2.84
C TYR A 102 -10.46 -6.51 -3.57
N LEU A 103 -10.83 -6.33 -4.84
CA LEU A 103 -11.34 -7.36 -5.73
C LEU A 103 -10.51 -7.43 -7.01
N LEU A 104 -10.21 -8.65 -7.48
CA LEU A 104 -9.63 -8.83 -8.80
C LEU A 104 -10.72 -8.67 -9.87
N LYS A 105 -10.39 -7.99 -10.98
CA LYS A 105 -11.29 -7.88 -12.15
C LYS A 105 -11.73 -9.26 -12.64
N ASP A 106 -10.82 -10.24 -12.62
CA ASP A 106 -11.09 -11.61 -13.08
C ASP A 106 -12.14 -12.34 -12.23
N SER A 107 -12.24 -12.05 -10.93
CA SER A 107 -13.22 -12.68 -10.03
C SER A 107 -14.40 -11.76 -9.70
N ALA A 108 -14.47 -10.58 -10.32
CA ALA A 108 -15.44 -9.56 -9.97
C ALA A 108 -16.88 -10.05 -10.10
N TYR A 109 -17.22 -10.77 -11.18
CA TYR A 109 -18.59 -11.24 -11.39
C TYR A 109 -19.07 -12.24 -10.34
N GLU A 110 -18.16 -13.02 -9.76
CA GLU A 110 -18.49 -14.05 -8.78
C GLU A 110 -18.51 -13.49 -7.35
N GLU A 111 -17.60 -12.56 -7.04
CA GLU A 111 -17.35 -12.11 -5.67
C GLU A 111 -17.92 -10.70 -5.38
N LEU A 112 -18.32 -9.91 -6.38
CA LEU A 112 -18.68 -8.49 -6.18
C LEU A 112 -19.82 -8.29 -5.20
N ILE A 113 -20.90 -9.07 -5.31
CA ILE A 113 -22.08 -8.89 -4.45
C ILE A 113 -21.73 -9.18 -2.98
N ASP A 114 -20.96 -10.24 -2.74
CA ASP A 114 -20.49 -10.58 -1.41
C ASP A 114 -19.51 -9.53 -0.87
N ALA A 115 -18.63 -9.00 -1.74
CA ALA A 115 -17.70 -7.94 -1.40
C ALA A 115 -18.42 -6.66 -0.98
N ILE A 116 -19.42 -6.22 -1.75
CA ILE A 116 -20.25 -5.04 -1.43
C ILE A 116 -20.94 -5.25 -0.09
N ARG A 117 -21.59 -6.39 0.13
CA ARG A 117 -22.29 -6.69 1.39
C ARG A 117 -21.35 -6.71 2.59
N ALA A 118 -20.14 -7.26 2.43
CA ALA A 118 -19.13 -7.25 3.48
C ALA A 118 -18.69 -5.82 3.83
N VAL A 119 -18.33 -5.03 2.82
CA VAL A 119 -17.88 -3.64 2.96
C VAL A 119 -18.98 -2.75 3.56
N CYS A 120 -20.21 -2.89 3.08
CA CYS A 120 -21.39 -2.20 3.59
C CYS A 120 -21.73 -2.56 5.04
N ALA A 121 -21.24 -3.70 5.53
CA ALA A 121 -21.32 -4.13 6.93
C ALA A 121 -20.05 -3.76 7.74
N ASN A 122 -19.22 -2.84 7.24
CA ASN A 122 -17.94 -2.41 7.82
C ASN A 122 -16.93 -3.56 8.02
N ARG A 123 -17.00 -4.59 7.18
CA ARG A 123 -16.00 -5.67 7.14
C ARG A 123 -15.09 -5.49 5.94
N THR A 124 -13.80 -5.74 6.13
CA THR A 124 -12.85 -5.75 5.03
C THR A 124 -13.06 -6.97 4.14
N PHE A 125 -13.06 -6.78 2.83
CA PHE A 125 -13.13 -7.87 1.85
C PHE A 125 -11.86 -7.93 1.01
N LEU A 126 -11.26 -9.11 0.88
CA LEU A 126 -10.17 -9.37 -0.05
C LEU A 126 -10.56 -10.58 -0.90
N SER A 127 -10.48 -10.45 -2.23
CA SER A 127 -10.75 -11.55 -3.15
C SER A 127 -9.86 -12.75 -2.84
N LYS A 128 -10.38 -13.96 -3.06
CA LYS A 128 -9.67 -15.22 -2.81
C LYS A 128 -8.26 -15.26 -3.42
N GLY A 129 -8.09 -14.72 -4.63
CA GLY A 129 -6.80 -14.69 -5.34
C GLY A 129 -5.72 -13.76 -4.75
N ILE A 130 -6.07 -12.95 -3.75
CA ILE A 130 -5.17 -11.95 -3.14
C ILE A 130 -4.88 -12.26 -1.68
N THR A 131 -5.83 -12.87 -0.96
CA THR A 131 -5.72 -13.08 0.49
C THR A 131 -4.40 -13.76 0.88
N GLY A 132 -3.98 -14.79 0.14
CA GLY A 132 -2.69 -15.47 0.41
C GLY A 132 -1.48 -14.55 0.21
N VAL A 133 -1.49 -13.72 -0.84
CA VAL A 133 -0.39 -12.78 -1.16
C VAL A 133 -0.25 -11.71 -0.08
N VAL A 134 -1.37 -11.19 0.42
CA VAL A 134 -1.38 -10.18 1.51
C VAL A 134 -0.93 -10.79 2.83
N VAL A 135 -1.44 -11.98 3.17
CA VAL A 135 -1.04 -12.68 4.40
C VAL A 135 0.45 -12.99 4.38
N GLU A 136 1.00 -13.44 3.24
CA GLU A 136 2.43 -13.71 3.12
C GLU A 136 3.26 -12.43 3.16
N ASP A 137 2.82 -11.34 2.54
CA ASP A 137 3.50 -10.04 2.66
C ASP A 137 3.49 -9.51 4.09
N TYR A 138 2.36 -9.62 4.79
CA TYR A 138 2.24 -9.26 6.19
C TYR A 138 3.11 -10.15 7.08
N ARG A 139 3.17 -11.47 6.82
CA ARG A 139 4.09 -12.38 7.51
C ARG A 139 5.54 -12.01 7.27
N ARG A 140 5.93 -11.65 6.04
CA ARG A 140 7.28 -11.19 5.72
C ARG A 140 7.60 -9.86 6.39
N LYS A 141 6.66 -8.91 6.47
CA LYS A 141 6.83 -7.64 7.20
C LYS A 141 6.90 -7.84 8.70
N LEU A 142 6.04 -8.70 9.26
CA LEU A 142 6.12 -9.10 10.66
C LEU A 142 7.44 -9.78 10.93
N ASN A 143 7.89 -10.67 10.06
CA ASN A 143 9.19 -11.30 10.18
C ASN A 143 10.30 -10.29 9.99
N ALA A 144 10.22 -9.31 9.09
CA ALA A 144 11.22 -8.26 8.95
C ALA A 144 11.28 -7.38 10.23
N SER A 145 10.12 -6.97 10.76
CA SER A 145 10.00 -6.26 12.04
C SER A 145 10.35 -7.11 13.27
N LYS A 146 10.29 -8.44 13.15
CA LYS A 146 10.75 -9.44 14.15
C LYS A 146 12.14 -9.99 13.84
N SER A 147 12.75 -9.56 12.74
CA SER A 147 14.13 -9.85 12.44
C SER A 147 14.84 -8.65 13.07
N GLY A 148 15.33 -8.73 14.30
CA GLY A 148 16.44 -9.62 14.59
C GLY A 148 17.71 -9.30 13.77
N VAL A 149 17.62 -8.58 12.63
CA VAL A 149 18.77 -8.21 11.80
C VAL A 149 19.48 -7.00 12.40
N LEU A 150 18.73 -6.03 12.92
CA LEU A 150 19.31 -4.97 13.77
C LEU A 150 19.90 -5.54 15.07
N GLU A 151 19.29 -6.59 15.62
CA GLU A 151 19.79 -7.30 16.81
C GLU A 151 21.02 -8.19 16.50
N ALA A 152 21.18 -8.64 15.25
CA ALA A 152 22.37 -9.34 14.77
C ALA A 152 23.58 -8.41 14.65
N LEU A 153 23.33 -7.09 14.59
CA LEU A 153 24.36 -6.07 14.72
C LEU A 153 24.66 -5.80 16.20
N THR A 154 25.94 -5.89 16.53
CA THR A 154 26.47 -5.41 17.81
C THR A 154 26.16 -3.93 17.99
N ALA A 155 26.19 -3.44 19.23
CA ALA A 155 25.98 -2.02 19.51
C ALA A 155 26.90 -1.11 18.69
N ARG A 156 28.16 -1.54 18.50
CA ARG A 156 29.15 -0.81 17.70
C ARG A 156 28.85 -0.82 16.21
N GLU A 157 28.36 -1.93 15.68
CA GLU A 157 27.95 -2.01 14.28
C GLU A 157 26.70 -1.15 14.00
N ARG A 158 25.77 -1.06 14.95
CA ARG A 158 24.61 -0.17 14.86
C ARG A 158 25.01 1.31 14.84
N GLU A 159 25.90 1.70 15.74
CA GLU A 159 26.45 3.06 15.80
C GLU A 159 27.17 3.44 14.49
N ILE A 160 27.96 2.53 13.92
CA ILE A 160 28.63 2.76 12.62
C ILE A 160 27.62 2.83 11.46
N LEU A 161 26.59 1.96 11.47
CA LEU A 161 25.53 1.98 10.45
C LEU A 161 24.73 3.30 10.47
N GLN A 162 24.44 3.82 11.67
CA GLN A 162 23.78 5.11 11.84
C GLN A 162 24.60 6.25 11.22
N LEU A 163 25.89 6.36 11.55
CA LEU A 163 26.75 7.41 11.01
C LEU A 163 26.93 7.30 9.48
N ILE A 164 26.96 6.07 8.93
CA ILE A 164 26.96 5.87 7.47
C ILE A 164 25.67 6.41 6.85
N ALA A 165 24.53 6.22 7.52
CA ALA A 165 23.23 6.68 7.03
C ALA A 165 23.08 8.20 7.12
N GLU A 166 23.72 8.84 8.11
CA GLU A 166 23.87 10.30 8.26
C GLU A 166 24.89 10.91 7.28
N GLY A 167 25.52 10.09 6.43
CA GLY A 167 26.39 10.56 5.35
C GLY A 167 27.87 10.75 5.75
N GLU A 168 28.26 10.33 6.94
CA GLU A 168 29.65 10.42 7.41
C GLU A 168 30.59 9.49 6.63
N SER A 169 31.77 9.99 6.26
CA SER A 169 32.81 9.15 5.63
C SER A 169 33.49 8.25 6.67
N THR A 170 34.10 7.15 6.21
CA THR A 170 34.86 6.22 7.07
C THR A 170 35.91 6.94 7.94
N LYS A 171 36.51 8.03 7.43
CA LYS A 171 37.49 8.83 8.18
C LYS A 171 36.84 9.66 9.29
N GLN A 172 35.68 10.24 9.03
CA GLN A 172 34.93 11.01 10.02
C GLN A 172 34.41 10.10 11.14
N ILE A 173 33.83 8.95 10.77
CA ILE A 173 33.40 7.91 11.70
C ILE A 173 34.57 7.46 12.59
N ALA A 174 35.74 7.19 12.01
CA ALA A 174 36.93 6.78 12.76
C ALA A 174 37.38 7.85 13.77
N ALA A 175 37.35 9.12 13.38
CA ALA A 175 37.69 10.24 14.25
C ALA A 175 36.68 10.40 15.41
N GLN A 176 35.37 10.39 15.10
CA GLN A 176 34.30 10.54 16.08
C GLN A 176 34.28 9.40 17.10
N LEU A 177 34.51 8.18 16.61
CA LEU A 177 34.47 6.97 17.41
C LEU A 177 35.83 6.60 18.05
N HIS A 178 36.86 7.45 17.88
CA HIS A 178 38.22 7.29 18.43
C HIS A 178 38.88 5.93 18.13
N VAL A 179 38.71 5.45 16.89
CA VAL A 179 39.27 4.19 16.40
C VAL A 179 40.03 4.38 15.10
N SER A 180 40.75 3.35 14.65
CA SER A 180 41.43 3.40 13.35
C SER A 180 40.43 3.32 12.19
N VAL A 181 40.75 3.95 11.05
CA VAL A 181 39.98 3.82 9.80
C VAL A 181 39.78 2.35 9.43
N LYS A 182 40.83 1.53 9.59
CA LYS A 182 40.80 0.08 9.33
C LYS A 182 39.77 -0.65 10.20
N THR A 183 39.62 -0.23 11.47
CA THR A 183 38.61 -0.78 12.39
C THR A 183 37.20 -0.51 11.88
N VAL A 184 36.93 0.70 11.39
CA VAL A 184 35.63 1.07 10.81
C VAL A 184 35.36 0.29 9.53
N GLU A 185 36.37 0.11 8.66
CA GLU A 185 36.25 -0.70 7.44
C GLU A 185 35.87 -2.16 7.75
N THR A 186 36.51 -2.78 8.75
CA THR A 186 36.19 -4.14 9.20
C THR A 186 34.74 -4.24 9.68
N HIS A 187 34.28 -3.32 10.54
CA HIS A 187 32.88 -3.31 10.98
C HIS A 187 31.92 -3.08 9.81
N ARG A 188 32.25 -2.18 8.87
CA ARG A 188 31.43 -1.93 7.68
C ARG A 188 31.28 -3.19 6.82
N GLN A 189 32.37 -3.94 6.66
CA GLN A 189 32.32 -5.21 5.94
C GLN A 189 31.45 -6.25 6.66
N HIS A 190 31.60 -6.39 7.98
CA HIS A 190 30.73 -7.30 8.75
C HIS A 190 29.25 -6.89 8.70
N ILE A 191 28.95 -5.59 8.72
CA ILE A 191 27.58 -5.08 8.53
C ILE A 191 27.06 -5.49 7.15
N MET A 192 27.82 -5.23 6.09
CA MET A 192 27.43 -5.60 4.72
C MET A 192 27.17 -7.10 4.56
N GLU A 193 28.00 -7.94 5.19
CA GLU A 193 27.86 -9.40 5.19
C GLU A 193 26.63 -9.85 6.00
N LYS A 194 26.43 -9.32 7.22
CA LYS A 194 25.30 -9.66 8.10
C LYS A 194 23.96 -9.22 7.54
N LEU A 195 23.93 -8.07 6.85
CA LEU A 195 22.71 -7.51 6.26
C LEU A 195 22.46 -8.01 4.82
N ASP A 196 23.42 -8.72 4.21
CA ASP A 196 23.45 -9.06 2.78
C ASP A 196 23.24 -7.82 1.87
N ILE A 197 23.85 -6.70 2.25
CA ILE A 197 23.78 -5.42 1.53
C ILE A 197 25.17 -5.05 1.04
N ARG A 198 25.31 -4.80 -0.27
CA ARG A 198 26.62 -4.61 -0.92
C ARG A 198 26.97 -3.17 -1.26
N ASN A 199 26.10 -2.21 -0.96
CA ASN A 199 26.33 -0.80 -1.29
C ASN A 199 25.81 0.14 -0.20
N ILE A 200 26.38 1.34 -0.15
CA ILE A 200 26.07 2.36 0.87
C ILE A 200 24.62 2.80 0.76
N ALA A 201 24.11 3.04 -0.45
CA ALA A 201 22.72 3.44 -0.66
C ALA A 201 21.71 2.43 -0.05
N GLY A 202 22.02 1.13 -0.15
CA GLY A 202 21.25 0.06 0.48
C GLY A 202 21.33 0.09 2.00
N LEU A 203 22.51 0.37 2.56
CA LEU A 203 22.69 0.50 4.01
C LEU A 203 21.93 1.72 4.55
N THR A 204 22.00 2.86 3.87
CA THR A 204 21.25 4.08 4.23
C THR A 204 19.75 3.83 4.18
N LYS A 205 19.25 3.20 3.10
CA LYS A 205 17.83 2.84 2.98
C LYS A 205 17.38 1.91 4.12
N PHE A 206 18.19 0.92 4.45
CA PHE A 206 17.92 -0.01 5.54
C PHE A 206 17.88 0.71 6.90
N ALA A 207 18.85 1.57 7.19
CA ALA A 207 18.90 2.33 8.45
C ALA A 207 17.66 3.24 8.64
N ILE A 208 17.18 3.88 7.57
CA ILE A 208 15.94 4.70 7.60
C ILE A 208 14.71 3.82 7.84
N GLN A 209 14.63 2.66 7.17
CA GLN A 209 13.50 1.73 7.34
C GLN A 209 13.40 1.16 8.76
N GLU A 210 14.53 0.92 9.41
CA GLU A 210 14.63 0.39 10.77
C GLU A 210 14.60 1.49 11.85
N GLY A 211 14.46 2.77 11.47
CA GLY A 211 14.37 3.89 12.40
C GLY A 211 15.68 4.23 13.13
N LEU A 212 16.84 3.83 12.59
CA LEU A 212 18.16 4.23 13.11
C LEU A 212 18.48 5.71 12.82
N THR A 213 17.88 6.27 11.76
CA THR A 213 17.99 7.69 11.40
C THR A 213 16.72 8.13 10.65
N SER A 214 16.43 9.44 10.66
CA SER A 214 15.27 10.05 9.98
C SER A 214 15.69 10.71 8.66
N LEU A 215 14.72 10.99 7.78
CA LEU A 215 14.93 11.77 6.55
C LEU A 215 15.06 13.28 6.79
N ASP A 216 14.80 13.73 8.02
CA ASP A 216 14.80 15.14 8.39
C ASP A 216 16.20 15.55 8.92
N GLU A 217 17.01 16.10 8.03
CA GLU A 217 18.10 17.06 8.32
C GLU A 217 18.12 18.17 7.27
#